data_AF-A0A839PR83-F1
#
_entry.id   AF-A0A839PR83-F1
#
_cell.length_a   1.000
_cell.length_b   1.000
_cell.length_c   1.000
_cell.angle_alpha   90.00
_cell.angle_beta   90.00
_cell.angle_gamma   90.00
#
_symmetry.space_group_name_H-M   'P 1'
#
loop_
_entity.id
_entity.type
_entity.pdbx_description
1 polymer ?
#
loop_
_entity_poly.entity_id
_entity_poly.type
_entity_poly.pdbx_seq_one_letter_code
_entity_poly.pdbx_strand_id
1 'polypeptide(L)'
;MKESYKQICNIVDQWSDTLPFPVDYPKNRREIVENAYLQFFMGLTTLGFAREEIETATGGLYNLIERRLDAIYRSGLVILKLNTRAVSCDR
;
A
#
# COMPACT_ATOMS: atom_id res chain seq x y z
N MET A 1 -5.14 13.85 19.16
CA MET A 1 -5.36 13.44 17.75
C MET A 1 -6.85 13.44 17.51
N LYS A 2 -7.36 14.01 16.41
CA LYS A 2 -8.80 14.00 16.11
C LYS A 2 -9.27 12.56 15.89
N GLU A 3 -10.47 12.21 16.34
CA GLU A 3 -11.02 10.84 16.18
C GLU A 3 -11.10 10.44 14.70
N SER A 4 -11.47 11.37 13.83
CA SER A 4 -11.49 11.17 12.37
C SER A 4 -10.12 10.77 11.82
N TYR A 5 -9.01 11.30 12.35
CA TYR A 5 -7.67 10.96 11.88
C TYR A 5 -7.28 9.54 12.28
N LYS A 6 -7.66 9.11 13.49
CA LYS A 6 -7.46 7.73 13.94
C LYS A 6 -8.24 6.75 13.07
N GLN A 7 -9.48 7.10 12.71
CA GLN A 7 -10.30 6.29 11.80
C GLN A 7 -9.68 6.20 10.41
N ILE A 8 -9.23 7.31 9.83
CA ILE A 8 -8.54 7.33 8.53
C ILE A 8 -7.31 6.43 8.57
N CYS A 9 -6.45 6.57 9.58
CA CYS A 9 -5.24 5.73 9.70
C CYS A 9 -5.59 4.25 9.80
N ASN A 10 -6.56 3.87 10.63
CA ASN A 10 -6.97 2.48 10.79
C ASN A 10 -7.49 1.88 9.47
N ILE A 11 -8.31 2.63 8.71
CA ILE A 11 -8.83 2.19 7.42
C ILE A 11 -7.69 2.01 6.41
N VAL A 12 -6.80 3.00 6.32
CA VAL A 12 -5.66 2.96 5.40
C VAL A 12 -4.72 1.80 5.74
N ASP A 13 -4.46 1.54 7.02
CA ASP A 13 -3.63 0.40 7.44
C ASP A 13 -4.30 -0.92 7.07
N GLN A 14 -5.60 -1.08 7.37
CA GLN A 14 -6.36 -2.29 7.00
C GLN A 14 -6.36 -2.54 5.49
N TRP A 15 -6.57 -1.50 4.67
CA TRP A 15 -6.54 -1.66 3.22
C TRP A 15 -5.13 -1.91 2.70
N SER A 16 -4.11 -1.31 3.31
CA SER A 16 -2.70 -1.54 2.96
C SER A 16 -2.28 -2.98 3.18
N ASP A 17 -2.77 -3.62 4.25
CA ASP A 17 -2.50 -5.03 4.54
C ASP A 17 -3.12 -5.99 3.51
N THR A 18 -4.12 -5.52 2.76
CA THR A 18 -4.78 -6.29 1.70
C THR A 18 -4.25 -6.01 0.29
N LEU A 19 -3.25 -5.12 0.15
CA LEU A 19 -2.69 -4.80 -1.15
C LEU A 19 -2.04 -6.04 -1.79
N PRO A 20 -2.35 -6.35 -3.05
CA PRO A 20 -1.76 -7.49 -3.74
C PRO A 20 -0.28 -7.25 -4.03
N PHE A 21 0.48 -8.35 -4.19
CA PHE A 21 1.88 -8.26 -4.60
C PHE A 21 2.00 -7.61 -6.01
N PRO A 22 2.73 -6.51 -6.16
CA PRO A 22 2.80 -5.78 -7.43
C PRO A 22 3.87 -6.39 -8.36
N VAL A 23 3.47 -7.33 -9.22
CA VAL A 23 4.37 -8.12 -10.08
C VAL A 23 5.29 -7.25 -10.96
N ASP A 24 4.75 -6.21 -11.60
CA ASP A 24 5.50 -5.31 -12.49
C ASP A 24 5.88 -3.97 -11.81
N TYR A 25 6.02 -3.96 -10.48
CA TYR A 25 6.26 -2.72 -9.72
C TYR A 25 7.41 -1.86 -10.24
N PRO A 26 8.61 -2.39 -10.58
CA PRO A 26 9.69 -1.53 -11.06
C PRO A 26 9.42 -0.88 -12.43
N LYS A 27 8.65 -1.55 -13.29
CA LYS A 27 8.36 -1.09 -14.66
C LYS A 27 7.21 -0.08 -14.67
N ASN A 28 6.17 -0.36 -13.89
CA ASN A 28 4.92 0.40 -13.90
C ASN A 28 4.68 1.13 -12.56
N ARG A 29 5.75 1.47 -11.83
CA ARG A 29 5.70 2.01 -10.47
C ARG A 29 4.67 3.12 -10.32
N ARG A 30 4.78 4.15 -11.17
CA ARG A 30 3.92 5.33 -11.12
C ARG A 30 2.45 4.98 -11.28
N GLU A 31 2.12 4.19 -12.30
CA GLU A 31 0.74 3.78 -12.59
C GLU A 31 0.16 2.92 -11.47
N ILE A 32 0.93 1.99 -10.92
CA ILE A 32 0.48 1.12 -9.81
C ILE A 32 0.22 1.96 -8.55
N VAL A 33 1.13 2.88 -8.22
CA VAL A 33 0.96 3.78 -7.06
C VAL A 33 -0.24 4.71 -7.26
N GLU A 34 -0.39 5.30 -8.45
CA GLU A 34 -1.49 6.19 -8.78
C GLU A 34 -2.85 5.48 -8.71
N ASN A 35 -2.94 4.26 -9.25
CA ASN A 35 -4.15 3.45 -9.17
C ASN A 35 -4.53 3.09 -7.73
N ALA A 36 -3.56 2.64 -6.93
CA ALA A 36 -3.80 2.33 -5.51
C ALA A 36 -4.18 3.60 -4.71
N TYR A 37 -3.51 4.72 -4.98
CA TYR A 37 -3.85 6.01 -4.41
C TYR A 37 -5.29 6.41 -4.72
N LEU A 38 -5.71 6.33 -5.99
CA LEU A 38 -7.06 6.68 -6.38
C LEU A 38 -8.10 5.79 -5.70
N GLN A 39 -7.84 4.48 -5.59
CA GLN A 39 -8.74 3.56 -4.88
C GLN A 39 -8.89 3.95 -3.40
N PHE A 40 -7.80 4.22 -2.70
CA PHE A 40 -7.85 4.60 -1.29
C PHE A 40 -8.50 5.98 -1.11
N PHE A 41 -8.15 6.94 -1.96
CA PHE A 41 -8.69 8.29 -1.91
C PHE A 41 -10.20 8.31 -2.19
N MET A 42 -10.65 7.58 -3.22
CA MET A 42 -12.09 7.43 -3.52
C MET A 42 -12.82 6.69 -2.40
N GLY A 43 -12.21 5.65 -1.82
CA GLY A 43 -12.80 4.93 -0.69
C GLY A 43 -13.00 5.84 0.52
N LEU A 44 -11.98 6.60 0.92
CA LEU A 44 -12.05 7.51 2.07
C LEU A 44 -13.03 8.68 1.84
N THR A 45 -13.05 9.25 0.63
CA THR A 45 -14.01 10.31 0.30
C THR A 45 -15.45 9.80 0.24
N THR A 46 -15.67 8.56 -0.20
CA THR A 46 -17.00 7.90 -0.14
C THR A 46 -17.47 7.68 1.30
N LEU A 47 -16.53 7.45 2.23
CA LEU A 47 -16.82 7.36 3.67
C LEU A 47 -17.06 8.74 4.33
N GLY A 48 -16.96 9.83 3.58
CA GLY A 48 -17.27 11.19 4.03
C GLY A 48 -16.08 11.99 4.55
N PHE A 49 -14.84 11.49 4.43
CA PHE A 49 -13.66 12.25 4.84
C PHE A 49 -13.27 13.30 3.80
N ALA A 50 -12.97 14.52 4.25
CA ALA A 50 -12.49 15.56 3.36
C ALA A 50 -11.04 15.31 2.92
N ARG A 51 -10.67 15.78 1.72
CA ARG A 51 -9.32 15.65 1.17
C ARG A 51 -8.25 16.14 2.15
N GLU A 52 -8.44 17.32 2.73
CA GLU A 52 -7.48 17.91 3.67
C GLU A 52 -7.30 17.07 4.93
N GLU A 53 -8.37 16.43 5.42
CA GLU A 53 -8.30 15.52 6.56
C GLU A 53 -7.52 14.27 6.22
N ILE A 54 -7.75 13.69 5.03
CA ILE A 54 -7.02 12.51 4.54
C ILE A 54 -5.53 12.81 4.42
N GLU A 55 -5.16 13.89 3.75
CA GLU A 55 -3.76 14.26 3.55
C GLU A 55 -3.06 14.58 4.88
N THR A 56 -3.74 15.28 5.79
CA THR A 56 -3.20 15.63 7.10
C THR A 56 -3.04 14.39 7.99
N ALA A 57 -4.03 13.50 8.02
CA ALA A 57 -3.99 12.30 8.85
C ALA A 57 -2.90 11.32 8.39
N THR A 58 -2.69 11.22 7.08
CA THR A 58 -1.72 10.27 6.48
C THR A 58 -0.32 10.87 6.30
N GLY A 59 -0.17 12.20 6.41
CA GLY A 59 1.08 12.90 6.09
C GLY A 59 1.42 12.85 4.59
N GLY A 60 0.40 12.75 3.74
CA GLY A 60 0.52 12.54 2.30
C GLY A 60 0.17 11.10 1.91
N LEU A 61 -1.08 10.88 1.46
CA LEU A 61 -1.61 9.53 1.19
C LEU A 61 -0.83 8.83 0.06
N TYR A 62 -0.48 9.55 -1.00
CA TYR A 62 0.27 9.02 -2.13
C TYR A 62 1.64 8.45 -1.68
N ASN A 63 2.40 9.22 -0.91
CA ASN A 63 3.71 8.82 -0.40
C ASN A 63 3.62 7.66 0.60
N LEU A 64 2.53 7.57 1.36
CA LEU A 64 2.27 6.43 2.23
C LEU A 64 2.07 5.16 1.40
N ILE A 65 1.20 5.20 0.39
CA ILE A 65 0.92 4.06 -0.49
C ILE A 65 2.16 3.60 -1.25
N GLU A 66 2.95 4.54 -1.78
CA GLU A 66 4.20 4.24 -2.47
C GLU A 66 5.19 3.47 -1.57
N ARG A 67 5.32 3.87 -0.30
CA ARG A 67 6.18 3.17 0.67
C ARG A 67 5.66 1.79 1.03
N ARG A 68 4.34 1.64 1.18
CA ARG A 68 3.70 0.34 1.48
C ARG A 68 3.90 -0.64 0.32
N LEU A 69 3.66 -0.20 -0.92
CA LEU A 69 3.88 -1.02 -2.12
C LEU A 69 5.35 -1.41 -2.30
N ASP A 70 6.30 -0.50 -2.02
CA ASP A 70 7.73 -0.81 -2.05
C ASP A 70 8.11 -1.87 -1.00
N ALA A 71 7.56 -1.77 0.21
CA ALA A 71 7.78 -2.76 1.26
C ALA A 71 7.21 -4.14 0.90
N ILE A 72 5.99 -4.19 0.34
CA ILE A 72 5.35 -5.42 -0.15
C ILE A 72 6.20 -6.05 -1.26
N TYR A 73 6.62 -5.26 -2.24
CA TYR A 73 7.45 -5.72 -3.35
C TYR A 73 8.77 -6.32 -2.86
N ARG A 74 9.50 -5.60 -2.00
CA ARG A 74 10.78 -6.09 -1.45
C ARG A 74 10.60 -7.36 -0.62
N SER A 75 9.58 -7.41 0.22
CA SER A 75 9.31 -8.58 1.08
C SER A 75 8.91 -9.79 0.24
N GLY A 76 8.04 -9.61 -0.76
CA GLY A 76 7.64 -10.68 -1.66
C GLY A 76 8.81 -11.22 -2.50
N LEU A 77 9.73 -10.35 -2.96
CA LEU A 77 10.95 -10.79 -3.64
C LEU A 77 11.84 -11.69 -2.75
N VAL A 78 11.94 -11.39 -1.45
CA VAL A 78 12.70 -12.22 -0.50
C VAL A 78 12.05 -13.60 -0.36
N ILE A 79 10.73 -13.65 -0.17
CA ILE A 79 9.99 -14.92 -0.04
C ILE A 79 10.12 -15.78 -1.31
N LEU A 80 9.95 -15.18 -2.49
CA LEU A 80 10.09 -15.88 -3.77
C LEU A 80 11.52 -16.44 -3.96
N LYS A 81 12.54 -15.66 -3.60
CA LYS A 81 13.94 -16.12 -3.63
C LYS A 81 14.22 -17.26 -2.66
N LEU A 82 13.65 -17.22 -1.45
CA LEU A 82 13.78 -18.29 -0.46
C LEU A 82 13.12 -19.58 -0.96
N ASN A 83 11.92 -19.50 -1.53
CA ASN A 83 11.24 -20.64 -2.12
C ASN A 83 12.03 -21.24 -3.30
N THR A 84 12.65 -20.41 -4.13
CA THR A 84 13.52 -20.88 -5.23
C THR A 84 14.72 -21.66 -4.69
N ARG A 85 15.32 -21.19 -3.59
CA ARG A 85 16.46 -21.88 -2.94
C ARG A 85 16.06 -23.18 -2.26
N ALA A 86 14.90 -23.24 -1.61
CA ALA A 86 14.38 -24.46 -0.99
C ALA A 86 14.19 -25.57 -2.02
N VAL A 87 13.59 -25.26 -3.18
CA VAL A 87 13.40 -26.23 -4.27
C VAL A 87 14.73 -26.71 -4.88
N SER A 88 15.78 -25.89 -4.88
CA SER A 88 17.10 -26.28 -5.39
C SER A 88 17.95 -27.08 -4.41
N CYS A 89 17.62 -27.10 -3.11
CA CYS A 89 18.42 -27.77 -2.08
C CYS A 89 17.97 -29.22 -1.80
N ASP A 90 16.75 -29.60 -2.23
CA ASP A 90 16.17 -30.94 -2.10
C ASP A 90 16.52 -31.86 -3.30
N ARG A 91 17.55 -31.55 -4.07
CA ARG A 91 18.00 -32.33 -5.23
C ARG A 91 19.40 -32.89 -5.08
#